data_AF-A0A2A2JXR9-F1
#
_entry.id   AF-A0A2A2JXR9-F1
#
_cell.length_a   1.000
_cell.length_b   1.000
_cell.length_c   1.000
_cell.angle_alpha   90.00
_cell.angle_beta   90.00
_cell.angle_gamma   90.00
#
_symmetry.space_group_name_H-M   'P 1'
#
loop_
_entity.id
_entity.type
_entity.pdbx_description
1 polymer ?
#
loop_
_entity_poly.entity_id
_entity_poly.type
_entity_poly.pdbx_seq_one_letter_code
_entity_poly.pdbx_strand_id
1 'polypeptide(L)'
;MNALTNTSRIIADELRKAERSINLAARDTAQFLLTTLDATDAHRLSPAMAQRTVKATVAALAALVEGQDQMALRAHLSIEKAGRQLGLSETSWGENLPKPAIASEEERELQGA
;
A
#
# COMPACT_ATOMS: atom_id res chain seq x y z
N MET A 1 18.72 -19.12 7.54
CA MET A 1 18.65 -17.64 7.43
C MET A 1 18.51 -17.16 5.98
N ASN A 2 19.29 -17.64 5.02
CA ASN A 2 19.27 -17.18 3.61
C ASN A 2 17.90 -17.23 2.91
N ALA A 3 17.08 -18.25 3.20
CA ALA A 3 15.75 -18.39 2.60
C ALA A 3 14.79 -17.27 3.03
N LEU A 4 14.77 -16.90 4.32
CA LEU A 4 13.93 -15.81 4.84
C LEU A 4 14.33 -14.47 4.23
N THR A 5 15.62 -14.16 4.22
CA THR A 5 16.16 -12.93 3.63
C THR A 5 15.80 -12.80 2.15
N ASN A 6 15.90 -13.89 1.39
CA ASN A 6 15.56 -13.88 -0.02
C ASN A 6 14.05 -13.69 -0.25
N THR A 7 13.20 -14.39 0.52
CA THR A 7 11.75 -14.22 0.46
C THR A 7 11.31 -12.81 0.85
N SER A 8 11.86 -12.24 1.93
CA SER A 8 11.57 -10.86 2.33
C SER A 8 11.95 -9.84 1.26
N ARG A 9 13.08 -10.05 0.56
CA ARG A 9 13.49 -9.19 -0.55
C ARG A 9 12.50 -9.27 -1.72
N ILE A 10 12.07 -10.48 -2.10
CA ILE A 10 11.08 -10.68 -3.17
C ILE A 10 9.77 -9.97 -2.82
N ILE A 11 9.27 -10.14 -1.59
CA ILE A 11 8.03 -9.48 -1.14
C ILE A 11 8.17 -7.96 -1.18
N ALA A 12 9.30 -7.40 -0.74
CA ALA A 12 9.54 -5.96 -0.79
C ALA A 12 9.58 -5.43 -2.22
N ASP A 13 10.16 -6.18 -3.16
CA ASP A 13 10.21 -5.79 -4.56
C ASP A 13 8.84 -5.86 -5.24
N GLU A 14 8.04 -6.89 -4.94
CA GLU A 14 6.66 -7.00 -5.41
C GLU A 14 5.78 -5.87 -4.83
N LEU A 15 5.95 -5.51 -3.56
CA LEU A 15 5.27 -4.36 -2.96
C LEU A 15 5.59 -3.07 -3.72
N ARG A 16 6.87 -2.79 -3.96
CA ARG A 16 7.30 -1.59 -4.70
C ARG A 16 6.77 -1.58 -6.14
N LYS A 17 6.65 -2.75 -6.79
CA LYS A 17 6.04 -2.87 -8.13
C LYS A 17 4.56 -2.54 -8.08
N ALA A 18 3.83 -3.09 -7.10
CA ALA A 18 2.41 -2.82 -6.92
C ALA A 18 2.16 -1.33 -6.66
N GLU A 19 2.92 -0.72 -5.77
CA GLU A 19 2.86 0.72 -5.47
C GLU A 19 3.09 1.58 -6.72
N ARG A 20 4.13 1.27 -7.50
CA ARG A 20 4.37 1.96 -8.78
C ARG A 20 3.22 1.81 -9.76
N SER A 21 2.64 0.61 -9.87
CA SER A 21 1.51 0.35 -10.77
C SER A 21 0.28 1.17 -10.40
N ILE A 22 -0.04 1.25 -9.10
CA ILE A 22 -1.13 2.07 -8.56
C ILE A 22 -0.90 3.56 -8.88
N ASN A 23 0.31 4.05 -8.61
CA ASN A 23 0.65 5.45 -8.87
C ASN A 23 0.57 5.79 -10.37
N LEU A 24 0.98 4.88 -11.24
CA LEU A 24 0.82 5.03 -12.70
C LEU A 24 -0.66 5.06 -13.08
N ALA A 25 -1.48 4.13 -12.58
CA ALA A 25 -2.91 4.11 -12.89
C ALA A 25 -3.63 5.39 -12.43
N ALA A 26 -3.29 5.91 -11.26
CA ALA A 26 -3.82 7.17 -10.74
C ALA A 26 -3.41 8.36 -11.64
N ARG A 27 -2.14 8.41 -12.05
CA ARG A 27 -1.62 9.43 -12.96
C ARG A 27 -2.28 9.37 -14.34
N ASP A 28 -2.41 8.19 -14.92
CA ASP A 28 -3.04 7.99 -16.23
C ASP A 28 -4.51 8.41 -16.21
N THR A 29 -5.20 8.12 -15.11
CA THR A 29 -6.60 8.53 -14.89
C THR A 29 -6.73 10.06 -14.79
N ALA A 30 -5.82 10.72 -14.08
CA ALA A 30 -5.77 12.17 -14.00
C ALA A 30 -5.44 12.81 -15.36
N GLN A 31 -4.48 12.24 -16.10
CA GLN A 31 -4.12 12.70 -17.44
C GLN A 31 -5.27 12.54 -18.43
N PHE A 32 -5.97 11.41 -18.41
CA PHE A 32 -7.18 11.18 -19.21
C PHE A 32 -8.23 12.28 -18.97
N LEU A 33 -8.44 12.66 -17.70
CA LEU A 33 -9.38 13.72 -17.36
C LEU A 33 -8.97 15.07 -17.97
N LEU A 34 -7.70 15.47 -17.78
CA LEU A 34 -7.16 16.71 -18.33
C LEU A 34 -7.33 16.76 -19.86
N THR A 35 -6.86 15.73 -20.56
CA THR A 35 -6.96 15.64 -22.02
C THR A 35 -8.43 15.68 -22.49
N THR A 36 -9.35 15.05 -21.75
CA THR A 36 -10.77 15.04 -22.12
C THR A 36 -11.41 16.41 -21.89
N LEU A 37 -11.00 17.15 -20.85
CA LEU A 37 -11.46 18.51 -20.60
C LEU A 37 -10.93 19.48 -21.65
N ASP A 38 -9.64 19.38 -22.00
CA ASP A 38 -9.04 20.18 -23.08
C ASP A 38 -9.75 19.94 -24.42
N ALA A 39 -10.05 18.67 -24.75
CA ALA A 39 -10.80 18.33 -25.95
C ALA A 39 -12.25 18.85 -25.91
N THR A 40 -12.89 18.81 -24.73
CA THR A 40 -14.24 19.36 -24.54
C THR A 40 -14.26 20.86 -24.81
N ASP A 41 -13.27 21.59 -24.29
CA ASP A 41 -13.16 23.03 -24.50
C ASP A 41 -12.85 23.37 -25.97
N ALA A 42 -11.86 22.69 -26.57
CA ALA A 42 -11.46 22.88 -27.96
C ALA A 42 -12.61 22.63 -28.96
N HIS A 43 -13.48 21.66 -28.67
CA HIS A 43 -14.61 21.30 -29.53
C HIS A 43 -15.95 21.89 -29.07
N ARG A 44 -15.96 22.75 -28.04
CA ARG A 44 -17.17 23.36 -27.46
C ARG A 44 -18.24 22.32 -27.11
N LEU A 45 -17.82 21.16 -26.60
CA LEU A 45 -18.76 20.13 -26.13
C LEU A 45 -19.56 20.67 -24.93
N SER A 46 -20.73 20.09 -24.70
CA SER A 46 -21.63 20.62 -23.66
C SER A 46 -21.00 20.53 -22.26
N PRO A 47 -21.19 21.55 -21.40
CA PRO A 47 -20.72 21.51 -20.01
C PRO A 47 -21.23 20.31 -19.21
N ALA A 48 -22.43 19.81 -19.54
CA ALA A 48 -23.01 18.63 -18.92
C ALA A 48 -22.20 17.35 -19.20
N MET A 49 -21.60 17.23 -20.39
CA MET A 49 -20.72 16.11 -20.73
C MET A 49 -19.41 16.19 -19.93
N ALA A 50 -18.78 17.36 -19.87
CA ALA A 50 -17.58 17.58 -19.06
C ALA A 50 -17.81 17.22 -17.58
N GLN A 51 -18.91 17.71 -17.01
CA GLN A 51 -19.29 17.42 -15.64
C GLN A 51 -19.50 15.91 -15.39
N ARG A 52 -20.16 15.21 -16.32
CA ARG A 52 -20.37 13.76 -16.21
C ARG A 52 -19.05 13.00 -16.26
N THR A 53 -18.13 13.39 -17.13
CA THR A 53 -16.79 12.79 -17.23
C THR A 53 -16.01 13.01 -15.94
N VAL A 54 -15.91 14.25 -15.45
CA VAL A 54 -15.24 14.57 -14.17
C VAL A 54 -15.80 13.70 -13.05
N LYS A 55 -17.13 13.64 -12.92
CA LYS A 55 -17.79 12.85 -11.88
C LYS A 55 -17.45 11.36 -11.98
N ALA A 56 -17.47 10.79 -13.18
CA ALA A 56 -17.14 9.39 -13.40
C ALA A 56 -15.67 9.09 -13.05
N THR A 57 -14.74 9.96 -13.45
CA THR A 57 -13.31 9.80 -13.18
C THR A 57 -12.99 9.91 -11.68
N VAL A 58 -13.59 10.88 -10.98
CA VAL A 58 -13.44 11.02 -9.52
C VAL A 58 -14.01 9.79 -8.80
N ALA A 59 -15.17 9.29 -9.23
CA ALA A 59 -15.76 8.09 -8.65
C ALA A 59 -14.88 6.84 -8.84
N ALA A 60 -14.24 6.69 -10.00
CA ALA A 60 -13.31 5.60 -10.26
C ALA A 60 -12.06 5.67 -9.37
N LEU A 61 -11.49 6.86 -9.17
CA LEU A 61 -10.36 7.08 -8.25
C LEU A 61 -10.75 6.77 -6.79
N ALA A 62 -11.94 7.19 -6.37
CA ALA A 62 -12.44 6.89 -5.02
C ALA A 62 -12.60 5.37 -4.78
N ALA A 63 -13.16 4.65 -5.76
CA ALA A 63 -13.31 3.20 -5.68
C ALA A 63 -11.95 2.47 -5.64
N LEU A 64 -10.91 2.99 -6.31
CA LEU A 64 -9.56 2.46 -6.22
C LEU A 64 -8.99 2.57 -4.80
N VAL A 65 -9.17 3.73 -4.15
CA VAL A 65 -8.72 3.97 -2.76
C VAL A 65 -9.47 3.04 -1.80
N GLU A 66 -10.79 2.97 -1.91
CA GLU A 66 -11.60 2.07 -1.07
C GLU A 66 -11.21 0.60 -1.24
N GLY A 67 -10.89 0.18 -2.48
CA GLY A 67 -10.36 -1.15 -2.75
C GLY A 67 -9.04 -1.45 -2.04
N GLN A 68 -8.16 -0.45 -1.92
CA GLN A 68 -6.89 -0.58 -1.19
C GLN A 68 -7.13 -0.73 0.32
N ASP A 69 -8.04 0.06 0.89
CA ASP A 69 -8.39 -0.04 2.32
C ASP A 69 -8.98 -1.41 2.65
N GLN A 70 -9.87 -1.93 1.79
CA GLN A 70 -10.45 -3.27 1.96
C GLN A 70 -9.39 -4.38 1.84
N MET A 71 -8.39 -4.20 0.96
CA MET A 71 -7.26 -5.12 0.89
C MET A 71 -6.41 -5.11 2.16
N ALA A 72 -6.14 -3.93 2.73
CA ALA A 72 -5.40 -3.81 4.00
C ALA A 72 -6.14 -4.52 5.14
N LEU A 73 -7.46 -4.33 5.25
CA LEU A 73 -8.30 -5.01 6.23
C LEU A 73 -8.27 -6.54 6.06
N ARG A 74 -8.37 -7.04 4.82
CA ARG A 74 -8.29 -8.50 4.55
C ARG A 74 -6.90 -9.07 4.85
N ALA A 75 -5.85 -8.30 4.56
CA ALA A 75 -4.49 -8.69 4.86
C ALA A 75 -4.27 -8.81 6.38
N HIS A 76 -4.87 -7.92 7.18
CA HIS A 76 -4.71 -7.90 8.63
C HIS A 76 -4.88 -9.27 9.29
N LEU A 77 -5.94 -10.01 8.98
CA LEU A 77 -6.19 -11.35 9.53
C LEU A 77 -5.08 -12.37 9.17
N SER A 78 -4.59 -12.30 7.94
CA SER A 78 -3.53 -13.19 7.48
C SER A 78 -2.20 -12.85 8.14
N ILE A 79 -1.91 -11.55 8.28
CA ILE A 79 -0.72 -11.09 8.98
C ILE A 79 -0.82 -11.54 10.43
N GLU A 80 -1.93 -11.25 11.15
CA GLU A 80 -2.16 -11.61 12.56
C GLU A 80 -1.91 -13.11 12.80
N LYS A 81 -2.49 -13.96 11.96
CA LYS A 81 -2.27 -15.40 12.02
C LYS A 81 -0.79 -15.77 11.87
N ALA A 82 -0.09 -15.16 10.91
CA ALA A 82 1.35 -15.39 10.72
C ALA A 82 2.18 -14.92 11.92
N GLY A 83 1.85 -13.76 12.49
CA GLY A 83 2.53 -13.25 13.68
C GLY A 83 2.33 -14.14 14.90
N ARG A 84 1.09 -14.62 15.14
CA ARG A 84 0.81 -15.60 16.21
C ARG A 84 1.60 -16.90 16.02
N GLN A 85 1.73 -17.39 14.78
CA GLN A 85 2.56 -18.58 14.47
C GLN A 85 4.05 -18.36 14.76
N LEU A 86 4.52 -17.12 14.68
CA LEU A 86 5.87 -16.71 15.03
C LEU A 86 6.04 -16.38 16.53
N GLY A 87 4.99 -16.58 17.34
CA GLY A 87 5.00 -16.24 18.78
C GLY A 87 4.90 -14.74 19.07
N LEU A 88 4.55 -13.92 18.07
CA LEU A 88 4.39 -12.47 18.23
C LEU A 88 3.02 -12.18 18.87
N SER A 89 3.04 -11.44 19.97
CA SER A 89 1.85 -10.85 20.62
C SER A 89 1.52 -9.49 20.01
N GLU A 90 0.31 -8.94 20.24
CA GLU A 90 -0.14 -7.62 19.78
C GLU A 90 0.86 -6.47 20.07
N THR A 91 1.60 -6.55 21.18
CA THR A 91 2.70 -5.64 21.54
C THR A 91 3.94 -5.71 20.65
N SER A 92 4.12 -6.81 19.91
CA SER A 92 5.28 -7.07 19.04
C SER A 92 5.18 -6.41 17.65
N TRP A 93 4.03 -5.80 17.34
CA TRP A 93 3.68 -5.31 16.00
C TRP A 93 4.18 -3.90 15.72
N GLY A 94 4.79 -3.26 16.71
CA GLY A 94 5.63 -2.07 16.50
C GLY A 94 4.87 -0.80 16.11
N GLU A 95 3.54 -0.78 16.12
CA GLU A 95 2.83 0.50 16.06
C GLU A 95 3.05 1.24 17.39
N ASN A 96 3.93 2.25 17.32
CA ASN A 96 4.32 3.20 18.36
C ASN A 96 5.24 2.73 19.51
N LEU A 97 5.84 1.54 19.45
CA LEU A 97 6.87 1.16 20.43
C LEU A 97 8.28 1.27 19.82
N PRO A 98 9.24 1.93 20.52
CA PRO A 98 10.60 2.07 20.02
C PRO A 98 11.19 0.68 19.78
N LYS A 99 11.90 0.54 18.66
CA LYS A 99 12.57 -0.69 18.22
C LYS A 99 13.29 -1.31 19.43
N PRO A 100 13.07 -2.60 19.75
CA PRO A 100 13.73 -3.22 20.90
C PRO A 100 15.23 -3.01 20.75
N ALA A 101 15.86 -2.53 21.83
CA ALA A 101 17.30 -2.33 21.87
C ALA A 101 17.95 -3.63 21.42
N ILE A 102 18.82 -3.55 20.42
CA ILE A 102 19.59 -4.69 19.96
C ILE A 102 20.49 -5.03 21.15
N ALA A 103 20.12 -6.07 21.91
CA ALA A 103 20.97 -6.59 22.96
C ALA A 103 22.32 -6.92 22.32
N SER A 104 23.36 -6.21 22.74
CA SER A 104 24.74 -6.51 22.37
C SER A 104 25.03 -7.94 22.78
N GLU A 105 25.85 -8.65 21.99
CA GLU A 105 26.19 -10.06 22.21
C GLU A 105 26.69 -10.35 23.64
N GLU A 106 27.23 -9.34 24.33
CA GLU A 106 27.66 -9.38 25.73
C GLU A 106 26.52 -9.64 26.74
N GLU A 107 25.28 -9.23 26.46
CA GLU A 107 24.14 -9.48 27.37
C GLU A 107 23.61 -10.92 27.29
N ARG A 108 23.90 -11.65 26.20
CA ARG A 108 23.52 -13.07 26.05
C ARG A 108 24.43 -14.02 26.83
N GLU A 109 25.68 -13.63 27.08
CA GLU A 109 26.61 -14.45 27.87
C GLU A 109 26.34 -14.38 29.37
N LEU A 110 25.79 -13.26 29.87
CA LEU A 110 25.51 -13.07 31.30
C LEU A 110 24.20 -13.70 31.79
N GLN A 111 23.28 -14.08 30.88
CA GLN A 111 22.04 -14.78 31.24
C GLN A 111 22.14 -16.31 31.09
N GLY A 112 23.33 -16.81 30.74
CA GLY A 112 23.63 -18.23 30.55
C GLY A 112 24.59 -18.83 31.61
N ALA A 113 24.73 -18.20 32.77
CA ALA A 113 25.46 -18.72 33.94
C ALA A 113 24.57 -18.62 35.19
#